data_AF-A0A8T4NZH3-F1
#
_entry.id   AF-A0A8T4NZH3-F1
#
_cell.length_a   1.000
_cell.length_b   1.000
_cell.length_c   1.000
_cell.angle_alpha   90.00
_cell.angle_beta   90.00
_cell.angle_gamma   90.00
#
_symmetry.space_group_name_H-M   'P 1'
#
loop_
_entity.id
_entity.type
_entity.pdbx_description
1 polymer ?
#
loop_
_entity_poly.entity_id
_entity_poly.type
_entity_poly.pdbx_seq_one_letter_code
_entity_poly.pdbx_strand_id
1 'polypeptide(L)' 'MDLTKAGVVLIIIIILVIVLYTMFSKSARRYYKKAESCHRKGEYYHDMGDEELSHDYYKESEYFRKKAGELENVVQ' A
#
# COMPACT_ATOMS: atom_id res chain seq x y z
N MET A 1 -28.24 -18.39 -24.61
CA MET A 1 -26.88 -18.15 -24.08
C MET A 1 -26.57 -19.34 -23.19
N ASP A 2 -25.70 -20.24 -23.62
CA ASP A 2 -25.54 -21.56 -23.02
C ASP A 2 -25.04 -21.44 -21.57
N LEU A 3 -25.66 -22.16 -20.64
CA LEU A 3 -25.35 -22.14 -19.19
C LEU A 3 -23.85 -22.36 -18.92
N THR A 4 -23.19 -23.13 -19.78
CA THR A 4 -21.73 -23.36 -19.77
C THR A 4 -20.91 -22.11 -20.04
N LYS A 5 -21.33 -21.24 -20.96
CA LYS A 5 -20.66 -19.96 -21.25
C LYS A 5 -20.81 -18.98 -20.08
N ALA A 6 -21.98 -18.94 -19.46
CA ALA A 6 -22.22 -18.10 -18.28
C ALA A 6 -21.37 -18.53 -17.08
N GLY A 7 -21.22 -19.84 -16.84
CA GLY A 7 -20.36 -20.38 -15.79
C GLY A 7 -18.89 -20.03 -15.98
N VAL A 8 -18.37 -20.14 -17.21
CA VAL A 8 -16.98 -19.77 -17.52
C VAL A 8 -16.73 -18.28 -17.30
N VAL A 9 -17.66 -17.41 -17.72
CA VAL A 9 -17.54 -15.95 -17.50
C VAL A 9 -17.52 -15.61 -16.01
N LEU A 10 -18.36 -16.27 -15.19
CA LEU A 10 -18.37 -16.06 -13.74
C LEU A 10 -17.03 -16.41 -13.09
N ILE A 11 -16.44 -17.55 -13.48
CA ILE A 11 -15.14 -18.00 -12.95
C ILE A 11 -14.04 -16.99 -13.33
N ILE A 12 -14.04 -16.49 -14.56
CA ILE A 12 -13.07 -15.47 -15.01
C ILE A 12 -13.20 -14.19 -14.18
N ILE A 13 -14.42 -13.74 -13.92
CA ILE A 13 -14.68 -12.55 -13.08
C ILE A 13 -14.14 -12.77 -11.66
N ILE A 14 -14.41 -13.92 -11.05
CA ILE A 14 -13.92 -14.24 -9.70
C ILE A 14 -12.38 -14.24 -9.66
N ILE A 15 -11.73 -14.88 -10.65
CA ILE A 15 -10.27 -14.89 -10.76
C ILE A 15 -9.74 -13.46 -10.91
N LEU A 16 -10.36 -12.64 -11.76
CA LEU A 16 -9.98 -11.23 -11.95
C LEU A 16 -10.06 -10.45 -10.64
N VAL A 17 -11.15 -10.60 -9.88
CA VAL A 17 -11.32 -9.94 -8.59
C VAL A 17 -10.24 -10.37 -7.59
N ILE A 18 -9.94 -11.67 -7.50
CA ILE A 18 -8.87 -12.18 -6.62
C ILE A 18 -7.50 -11.64 -7.03
N VAL A 19 -7.20 -11.63 -8.33
CA VAL A 19 -5.93 -11.08 -8.85
C VAL A 19 -5.82 -9.60 -8.53
N LEU A 20 -6.86 -8.81 -8.77
CA LEU A 20 -6.87 -7.38 -8.42
C LEU A 20 -6.68 -7.19 -6.92
N TYR A 21 -7.42 -7.91 -6.08
CA TYR A 21 -7.28 -7.84 -4.62
C TYR A 21 -5.85 -8.15 -4.16
N THR A 22 -5.22 -9.19 -4.71
CA THR A 22 -3.85 -9.57 -4.34
C THR A 22 -2.79 -8.60 -4.88
N MET A 23 -3.03 -7.95 -6.02
CA MET A 23 -2.14 -6.91 -6.56
C MET A 23 -2.23 -5.61 -5.74
N PHE A 24 -3.44 -5.16 -5.39
CA PHE A 24 -3.64 -3.95 -4.61
C PHE A 24 -3.08 -4.09 -3.18
N SER A 25 -3.33 -5.21 -2.50
CA SER A 25 -2.79 -5.47 -1.16
C SER A 25 -1.26 -5.51 -1.13
N LYS A 26 -0.62 -6.11 -2.15
CA LYS A 26 0.85 -6.06 -2.29
C LYS A 26 1.37 -4.65 -2.50
N SER A 27 0.63 -3.79 -3.19
CA SER A 27 1.01 -2.39 -3.41
C SER A 27 1.00 -1.60 -2.10
N ALA A 28 -0.08 -1.66 -1.33
CA ALA A 28 -0.19 -0.97 -0.03
C ALA A 28 0.93 -1.39 0.94
N ARG A 29 1.25 -2.70 1.00
CA ARG A 29 2.34 -3.22 1.84
C ARG A 29 3.71 -2.63 1.49
N ARG A 30 3.98 -2.32 0.22
CA ARG A 30 5.24 -1.68 -0.18
C ARG A 30 5.33 -0.25 0.36
N TYR A 31 4.22 0.48 0.36
CA TYR A 31 4.15 1.83 0.92
C TYR A 31 4.34 1.84 2.43
N TYR A 32 3.71 0.91 3.17
CA TYR A 32 3.96 0.78 4.61
C TYR A 32 5.43 0.48 4.94
N LYS A 33 6.10 -0.39 4.18
CA LYS A 33 7.54 -0.65 4.37
C LYS A 33 8.40 0.59 4.13
N LYS A 34 8.07 1.41 3.13
CA LYS A 34 8.77 2.68 2.89
C LYS A 34 8.53 3.66 4.03
N ALA A 35 7.29 3.78 4.50
CA ALA A 35 6.94 4.61 5.64
C ALA A 35 7.75 4.24 6.89
N GLU A 36 7.83 2.95 7.21
CA GLU A 36 8.59 2.44 8.36
C GLU A 36 10.10 2.71 8.23
N SER A 37 10.64 2.62 7.02
CA SER A 37 12.04 2.95 6.74
C SER A 37 12.32 4.44 6.95
N CYS A 38 11.47 5.33 6.42
CA CYS A 38 11.59 6.77 6.63
C CYS A 38 11.42 7.14 8.10
N HIS A 39 10.48 6.51 8.82
CA HIS A 39 10.28 6.76 10.24
C HIS A 39 11.55 6.45 11.06
N ARG A 40 12.17 5.30 10.82
CA ARG A 40 13.43 4.91 11.47
C ARG A 40 14.58 5.86 11.16
N LYS A 41 14.63 6.41 9.94
CA LYS A 41 15.60 7.47 9.61
C LYS A 41 15.31 8.74 10.39
N GLY A 42 14.03 9.14 10.49
CA GLY A 42 13.62 10.28 11.32
C GLY A 42 14.09 10.13 12.77
N GLU A 43 13.83 8.97 13.38
CA GLU A 43 14.31 8.63 14.73
C GLU A 43 15.84 8.74 14.83
N TYR A 44 16.58 8.18 13.87
CA TYR A 44 18.04 8.26 13.85
C TYR A 44 18.57 9.70 13.80
N TYR A 45 17.99 10.57 12.97
CA TYR A 45 18.43 11.96 12.88
C TYR A 45 17.99 12.78 14.09
N HIS A 46 16.82 12.48 14.67
CA HIS A 46 16.38 13.06 15.93
C HIS A 46 17.35 12.74 17.07
N ASP A 47 17.75 11.47 17.20
CA ASP A 47 18.73 11.03 18.21
C ASP A 47 20.11 11.68 18.02
N MET A 48 20.47 12.03 16.78
CA MET A 48 21.68 12.79 16.45
C MET A 48 21.56 14.30 16.67
N GLY A 49 20.36 14.81 17.02
CA GLY A 49 20.07 16.23 17.19
C GLY A 49 19.86 17.01 15.88
N ASP A 50 19.75 16.32 14.75
CA ASP A 50 19.46 16.90 13.44
C ASP A 50 17.94 16.94 13.21
N GLU A 51 17.30 17.95 13.82
CA GLU A 51 15.84 18.09 13.82
C GLU A 51 15.26 18.41 12.43
N GLU A 52 16.03 19.05 11.55
CA GLU A 52 15.60 19.38 10.19
C GLU A 52 15.43 18.10 9.36
N LEU A 53 16.48 17.27 9.32
CA LEU A 53 16.42 15.98 8.62
C LEU A 53 15.44 15.01 9.27
N SER A 54 15.38 14.98 10.61
CA SER A 54 14.38 14.21 11.35
C SER A 54 12.95 14.51 10.87
N HIS A 55 12.59 15.79 10.85
CA HIS A 55 11.26 16.25 10.45
C HIS A 55 10.95 15.96 8.97
N ASP A 56 11.92 16.11 8.08
CA ASP A 56 11.75 15.77 6.67
C ASP A 56 11.47 14.28 6.45
N TYR A 57 12.19 13.41 7.16
CA TYR A 57 11.94 11.96 7.10
C TYR A 57 10.61 11.56 7.73
N TYR A 58 10.15 12.24 8.79
CA TYR A 58 8.82 12.01 9.33
C TYR A 58 7.72 12.41 8.36
N LYS A 59 7.85 13.56 7.68
CA LYS A 59 6.90 13.94 6.61
C LYS A 59 6.87 12.92 5.47
N GLU A 60 8.03 12.43 5.06
CA GLU A 60 8.10 11.40 4.02
C GLU A 60 7.42 10.09 4.48
N SER A 61 7.60 9.71 5.75
CA SER A 61 6.90 8.57 6.36
C SER A 61 5.38 8.73 6.30
N GLU A 62 4.86 9.89 6.71
CA GLU A 62 3.42 10.19 6.66
C GLU A 62 2.86 10.15 5.24
N TYR A 63 3.60 10.71 4.27
CA TYR A 63 3.22 10.64 2.86
C TYR A 63 3.02 9.19 2.40
N PHE A 64 3.95 8.29 2.74
CA PHE A 64 3.82 6.89 2.38
C PHE A 64 2.71 6.16 3.14
N ARG A 65 2.47 6.47 4.42
CA ARG A 65 1.32 5.92 5.17
C ARG A 65 0.00 6.33 4.53
N LYS A 66 -0.14 7.59 4.13
CA LYS A 66 -1.33 8.08 3.44
C LYS A 66 -1.54 7.38 2.10
N LYS A 67 -0.48 7.21 1.30
CA LYS A 67 -0.54 6.45 0.04
C LYS A 67 -0.93 4.99 0.23
N ALA A 68 -0.46 4.35 1.31
CA ALA A 68 -0.88 2.99 1.65
C ALA A 68 -2.38 2.95 2.00
N GLY A 69 -2.85 3.87 2.85
CA GLY A 69 -4.26 3.96 3.23
C GLY A 69 -5.19 4.28 2.06
N GLU A 70 -4.77 5.14 1.12
CA GLU A 70 -5.50 5.38 -0.14
C GLU A 70 -5.67 4.08 -0.95
N LEU A 71 -4.63 3.23 -1.01
CA LEU A 71 -4.69 1.95 -1.72
C LEU A 71 -5.53 0.89 -1.01
N GLU A 72 -5.62 0.94 0.32
CA GLU A 72 -6.49 0.05 1.10
C GLU A 72 -7.96 0.48 0.99
N ASN A 73 -8.24 1.78 1.06
CA ASN A 73 -9.61 2.32 0.97
C ASN A 73 -10.23 2.21 -0.43
N VAL A 74 -9.42 2.08 -1.49
CA VAL A 74 -9.93 1.78 -2.85
C VAL A 74 -10.51 0.36 -2.97
N VAL A 75 -10.22 -0.53 -2.00
CA VAL A 75 -10.60 -1.95 -2.01
C VAL A 75 -11.76 -2.27 -1.04
N GLN A 76 -12.17 -1.32 -0.19
CA GLN A 76 -13.35 -1.45 0.69
C GLN A 76 -14.64 -1.11 -0.05
#